data_AF-A0A0S6UV12-F1
#
_entry.id   AF-A0A0S6UV12-F1
#
_cell.length_a   1.000
_cell.length_b   1.000
_cell.length_c   1.000
_cell.angle_alpha   90.00
_cell.angle_beta   90.00
_cell.angle_gamma   90.00
#
_symmetry.space_group_name_H-M   'P 1'
#
loop_
_entity.id
_entity.type
_entity.pdbx_description
1 polymer ?
#
loop_
_entity_poly.entity_id
_entity_poly.type
_entity_poly.pdbx_seq_one_letter_code
_entity_poly.pdbx_strand_id
1 'polypeptide(L)'
;MAKNSARDIEVKAFATHQVITQPNPLRKVLRRVEEKDLDDPVGRAEQALASLSGEFKDWMAIEVQRLSAAWTAVQKDGFTKKLRDELFHAAHDIKGDAATFGFSSAAGIAESLCRVIEHAPDLEKVPAELFTHHINAILAIVHENTKLDRISVSAELSRRLRKVADDYLAHVNRDRPEHLEVILAPSIAPAE
;
A
#
# COMPACT_ATOMS: atom_id res chain seq x y z
N MET A 1 9.34 -56.44 -11.90
CA MET A 1 8.95 -55.07 -12.28
C MET A 1 9.22 -54.16 -11.10
N ALA A 2 10.06 -53.13 -11.27
CA ALA A 2 10.40 -52.21 -10.20
C ALA A 2 9.17 -51.39 -9.79
N LYS A 3 8.90 -51.30 -8.48
CA LYS A 3 7.83 -50.44 -7.94
C LYS A 3 8.28 -48.99 -8.00
N ASN A 4 7.47 -48.11 -8.59
CA ASN A 4 7.71 -46.66 -8.56
C ASN A 4 7.77 -46.16 -7.11
N SER A 5 8.75 -45.31 -6.87
CA SER A 5 9.04 -44.59 -5.64
C SER A 5 8.10 -43.39 -5.47
N ALA A 6 7.92 -42.91 -4.25
CA ALA A 6 7.13 -41.70 -3.93
C ALA A 6 7.71 -40.39 -4.50
N ARG A 7 8.80 -40.48 -5.28
CA ARG A 7 9.48 -39.37 -5.98
C ARG A 7 9.27 -39.44 -7.50
N ASP A 8 8.53 -40.42 -7.99
CA ASP A 8 8.37 -40.62 -9.42
C ASP A 8 7.11 -39.89 -9.90
N ILE A 9 7.19 -39.33 -11.12
CA ILE A 9 6.06 -38.68 -11.78
C ILE A 9 5.07 -39.77 -12.21
N GLU A 10 3.80 -39.60 -11.87
CA GLU A 10 2.74 -40.53 -12.26
C GLU A 10 2.01 -39.97 -13.48
N VAL A 11 2.08 -40.68 -14.62
CA VAL A 11 1.37 -40.31 -15.84
C VAL A 11 0.25 -41.32 -16.07
N LYS A 12 -1.00 -40.84 -16.01
CA LYS A 12 -2.20 -41.62 -16.34
C LYS A 12 -2.76 -41.17 -17.68
N ALA A 13 -2.80 -42.09 -18.64
CA ALA A 13 -3.44 -41.84 -19.93
C ALA A 13 -4.93 -42.19 -19.87
N PHE A 14 -5.76 -41.26 -20.31
CA PHE A 14 -7.18 -41.44 -20.57
C PHE A 14 -7.43 -41.36 -22.08
N ALA A 15 -8.63 -41.75 -22.53
CA ALA A 15 -8.96 -41.82 -23.95
C ALA A 15 -8.77 -40.50 -24.71
N THR A 16 -8.89 -39.36 -24.02
CA THR A 16 -8.86 -38.03 -24.63
C THR A 16 -7.71 -37.15 -24.13
N HIS A 17 -7.08 -37.48 -22.99
CA HIS A 17 -6.08 -36.64 -22.33
C HIS A 17 -5.12 -37.47 -21.48
N GLN A 18 -4.02 -36.87 -21.06
CA GLN A 18 -3.11 -37.45 -20.08
C GLN A 18 -3.05 -36.56 -18.84
N VAL A 19 -3.09 -37.18 -17.66
CA VAL A 19 -2.93 -36.51 -16.38
C VAL A 19 -1.54 -36.84 -15.84
N ILE A 20 -0.70 -35.82 -15.75
CA ILE A 20 0.64 -35.90 -15.16
C ILE A 20 0.55 -35.39 -13.74
N THR A 21 0.73 -36.28 -12.77
CA THR A 21 0.71 -35.95 -11.34
C THR A 21 2.15 -35.88 -10.84
N GLN A 22 2.57 -34.71 -10.36
CA GLN A 22 3.87 -34.59 -9.72
C GLN A 22 3.88 -35.26 -8.34
N PRO A 23 5.00 -35.89 -7.95
CA PRO A 23 5.16 -36.40 -6.60
C PRO A 23 5.02 -35.26 -5.59
N ASN A 24 4.25 -35.49 -4.51
CA ASN A 24 4.02 -34.50 -3.44
C ASN A 24 4.81 -34.88 -2.18
N PRO A 25 6.12 -34.58 -2.12
CA PRO A 25 6.93 -34.84 -0.92
C PRO A 25 6.52 -33.95 0.26
N LEU A 26 5.89 -32.80 -0.01
CA LEU A 26 5.44 -31.83 0.99
C LEU A 26 4.35 -32.42 1.90
N ARG A 27 3.58 -33.41 1.42
CA ARG A 27 2.56 -34.11 2.22
C ARG A 27 3.10 -34.73 3.51
N LYS A 28 4.39 -35.05 3.60
CA LYS A 28 5.01 -35.60 4.82
C LYS A 28 5.40 -34.53 5.85
N VAL A 29 5.61 -33.30 5.41
CA VAL A 29 5.99 -32.17 6.28
C VAL A 29 4.78 -31.32 6.68
N LEU A 30 3.66 -31.45 5.96
CA LEU A 30 2.40 -30.81 6.31
C LEU A 30 1.74 -31.56 7.48
N ARG A 31 1.59 -30.87 8.62
CA ARG A 31 0.76 -31.32 9.73
C ARG A 31 -0.71 -31.19 9.32
N ARG A 32 -1.43 -32.31 9.24
CA ARG A 32 -2.89 -32.29 9.09
C ARG A 32 -3.52 -32.04 10.46
N VAL A 33 -4.32 -30.99 10.56
CA VAL A 33 -5.14 -30.69 11.75
C VAL A 33 -6.50 -31.31 11.52
N GLU A 34 -7.06 -32.00 12.52
CA GLU A 34 -8.42 -32.54 12.43
C GLU A 34 -9.45 -31.42 12.50
N GLU A 35 -10.56 -31.57 11.77
CA GLU A 35 -11.61 -30.54 11.59
C GLU A 35 -12.23 -30.07 12.92
N LYS A 36 -12.11 -30.87 13.98
CA LYS A 36 -12.61 -30.60 15.33
C LYS A 36 -11.71 -29.65 16.16
N ASP A 37 -10.45 -29.48 15.76
CA ASP A 37 -9.46 -28.59 16.41
C ASP A 37 -9.19 -27.33 15.58
N LEU A 38 -10.14 -26.93 14.73
CA LEU A 38 -10.09 -25.67 14.01
C LEU A 38 -10.32 -24.52 14.99
N ASP A 39 -9.26 -24.17 15.72
CA ASP A 39 -9.01 -22.78 16.04
C ASP A 39 -9.24 -21.97 14.77
N ASP A 40 -10.09 -20.94 14.83
CA ASP A 40 -10.30 -20.03 13.71
C ASP A 40 -9.27 -18.90 13.83
N PRO A 41 -8.07 -19.05 13.22
CA PRO A 41 -7.03 -18.04 13.33
C PRO A 41 -7.46 -16.72 12.71
N VAL A 42 -8.37 -16.74 11.73
CA VAL A 42 -8.87 -15.53 11.06
C VAL A 42 -9.83 -14.81 12.01
N GLY A 43 -10.82 -15.51 12.54
CA GLY A 43 -11.76 -14.94 13.51
C GLY A 43 -11.06 -14.39 14.76
N ARG A 44 -10.02 -15.07 15.27
CA ARG A 44 -9.20 -14.54 16.38
C ARG A 44 -8.41 -13.28 15.98
N ALA A 45 -7.84 -13.25 14.77
CA ALA A 45 -7.11 -12.08 14.28
C ALA A 45 -8.04 -10.87 14.10
N GLU A 46 -9.24 -11.09 13.54
CA GLU A 46 -10.27 -10.05 13.40
C GLU A 46 -10.74 -9.53 14.75
N GLN A 47 -10.93 -10.40 15.73
CA GLN A 47 -11.32 -9.99 17.09
C GLN A 47 -10.21 -9.20 17.79
N ALA A 48 -8.94 -9.59 17.60
CA ALA A 48 -7.81 -8.82 18.10
C ALA A 48 -7.75 -7.43 17.44
N LEU A 49 -7.95 -7.34 16.12
CA LEU A 49 -7.99 -6.07 15.41
C LEU A 49 -9.14 -5.17 15.90
N ALA A 50 -10.32 -5.75 16.10
CA ALA A 50 -11.48 -5.05 16.66
C ALA A 50 -11.21 -4.53 18.08
N SER A 51 -10.44 -5.25 18.90
CA SER A 51 -10.05 -4.79 20.24
C SER A 51 -9.11 -3.58 20.21
N LEU A 52 -8.35 -3.41 19.13
CA LEU A 52 -7.43 -2.29 18.93
C LEU A 52 -8.08 -1.09 18.23
N SER A 53 -9.28 -1.23 17.67
CA SER A 53 -9.87 -0.21 16.81
C SER A 53 -10.14 1.13 17.52
N GLY A 54 -10.26 1.11 18.85
CA GLY A 54 -10.37 2.33 19.67
C GLY A 54 -9.12 3.22 19.61
N GLU A 55 -7.94 2.63 19.37
CA GLU A 55 -6.65 3.32 19.34
C GLU A 55 -6.31 3.89 17.95
N PHE A 56 -6.96 3.38 16.89
CA PHE A 56 -6.61 3.71 15.50
C PHE A 56 -6.64 5.20 15.20
N LYS A 57 -7.59 5.93 15.78
CA LYS A 57 -7.69 7.38 15.59
C LYS A 57 -6.48 8.12 16.19
N ASP A 58 -6.03 7.69 17.37
CA ASP A 58 -4.92 8.33 18.06
C ASP A 58 -3.59 7.98 17.38
N TRP A 59 -3.44 6.74 16.91
CA TRP A 59 -2.30 6.35 16.08
C TRP A 59 -2.24 7.15 14.77
N MET A 60 -3.36 7.31 14.07
CA MET A 60 -3.41 8.19 12.89
C MET A 60 -3.05 9.64 13.21
N ALA A 61 -3.48 10.16 14.36
CA ALA A 61 -3.12 11.51 14.77
C ALA A 61 -1.60 11.67 14.98
N ILE A 62 -0.94 10.66 15.56
CA ILE A 62 0.52 10.62 15.73
C ILE A 62 1.22 10.60 14.38
N GLU A 63 0.80 9.73 13.46
CA GLU A 63 1.44 9.63 12.14
C GLU A 63 1.30 10.92 11.33
N VAL A 64 0.13 11.56 11.38
CA VAL A 64 -0.10 12.82 10.68
C VAL A 64 0.70 13.98 11.30
N GLN A 65 0.87 14.00 12.63
CA GLN A 65 1.75 14.97 13.29
C GLN A 65 3.21 14.77 12.86
N ARG A 66 3.67 13.52 12.77
CA ARG A 66 5.01 13.17 12.30
C ARG A 66 5.23 13.62 10.85
N LEU A 67 4.27 13.37 9.96
CA LEU A 67 4.31 13.83 8.56
C LEU A 67 4.42 15.36 8.47
N SER A 68 3.59 16.09 9.22
CA SER A 68 3.60 17.56 9.25
C SER A 68 4.92 18.12 9.79
N ALA A 69 5.48 17.50 10.83
CA ALA A 69 6.77 17.87 11.39
C ALA A 69 7.93 17.62 10.39
N ALA A 70 7.91 16.49 9.69
CA ALA A 70 8.89 16.17 8.65
C ALA A 70 8.86 17.22 7.52
N TRP A 71 7.67 17.62 7.06
CA TRP A 71 7.53 18.66 6.05
C TRP A 71 7.98 20.04 6.52
N THR A 72 7.68 20.39 7.77
CA THR A 72 8.17 21.64 8.38
C THR A 72 9.70 21.67 8.42
N ALA A 73 10.34 20.55 8.75
CA ALA A 73 11.80 20.44 8.74
C ALA A 73 12.37 20.59 7.32
N VAL A 74 11.75 19.96 6.31
CA VAL A 74 12.14 20.11 4.90
C VAL A 74 12.00 21.56 4.43
N GLN A 75 10.92 22.26 4.77
CA GLN A 75 10.74 23.67 4.39
C GLN A 75 11.82 24.58 4.99
N LYS A 76 12.31 24.25 6.19
CA LYS A 76 13.32 25.03 6.89
C LYS A 76 14.74 24.74 6.40
N ASP A 77 15.08 23.46 6.28
CA ASP A 77 16.46 23.00 6.10
C ASP A 77 16.73 22.39 4.71
N GLY A 78 15.72 22.34 3.83
CA GLY A 78 15.78 21.76 2.49
C GLY A 78 15.72 20.23 2.46
N PHE A 79 15.84 19.65 1.26
CA PHE A 79 15.82 18.20 1.06
C PHE A 79 17.19 17.58 1.32
N THR A 80 17.54 17.38 2.60
CA THR A 80 18.64 16.46 2.95
C THR A 80 18.18 15.00 2.84
N LYS A 81 19.11 14.05 2.65
CA LYS A 81 18.78 12.62 2.61
C LYS A 81 17.93 12.20 3.82
N LYS A 82 18.34 12.60 5.03
CA LYS A 82 17.63 12.28 6.27
C LYS A 82 16.19 12.82 6.28
N LEU A 83 16.00 14.08 5.85
CA LEU A 83 14.68 14.71 5.88
C LEU A 83 13.76 14.17 4.78
N ARG A 84 14.32 13.87 3.61
CA ARG A 84 13.62 13.14 2.54
C ARG A 84 13.13 11.78 3.03
N ASP A 85 14.02 10.99 3.62
CA ASP A 85 13.70 9.63 4.08
C ASP A 85 12.64 9.68 5.19
N GLU A 86 12.73 10.64 6.13
CA GLU A 86 11.72 10.81 7.18
C GLU A 86 10.35 11.23 6.61
N LEU A 87 10.31 12.16 5.66
CA LEU A 87 9.07 12.56 5.00
C LEU A 87 8.44 11.38 4.24
N PHE A 88 9.27 10.59 3.56
CA PHE A 88 8.82 9.40 2.85
C PHE A 88 8.28 8.33 3.80
N HIS A 89 9.01 8.01 4.88
CA HIS A 89 8.56 7.01 5.84
C HIS A 89 7.24 7.40 6.51
N ALA A 90 7.10 8.66 6.96
CA ALA A 90 5.84 9.12 7.54
C ALA A 90 4.66 9.02 6.55
N ALA A 91 4.87 9.36 5.28
CA ALA A 91 3.83 9.18 4.26
C ALA A 91 3.55 7.69 3.96
N HIS A 92 4.58 6.85 3.97
CA HIS A 92 4.45 5.42 3.70
C HIS A 92 3.71 4.68 4.82
N ASP A 93 3.99 5.03 6.08
CA ASP A 93 3.32 4.45 7.25
C ASP A 93 1.82 4.83 7.21
N ILE A 94 1.50 6.11 6.96
CA ILE A 94 0.11 6.57 6.74
C ILE A 94 -0.57 5.80 5.61
N LYS A 95 0.10 5.54 4.48
CA LYS A 95 -0.47 4.77 3.37
C LYS A 95 -0.94 3.37 3.83
N GLY A 96 -0.13 2.68 4.65
CA GLY A 96 -0.47 1.36 5.17
C GLY A 96 -1.53 1.40 6.28
N ASP A 97 -1.33 2.31 7.24
CA ASP A 97 -2.17 2.47 8.41
C ASP A 97 -3.57 2.94 8.06
N ALA A 98 -3.69 3.98 7.22
CA ALA A 98 -4.96 4.55 6.83
C ALA A 98 -5.88 3.55 6.10
N ALA A 99 -5.31 2.61 5.33
CA ALA A 99 -6.08 1.55 4.69
C ALA A 99 -6.70 0.60 5.73
N THR A 100 -5.97 0.28 6.79
CA THR A 100 -6.43 -0.59 7.88
C THR A 100 -7.41 0.12 8.81
N PHE A 101 -7.18 1.41 9.07
CA PHE A 101 -7.89 2.21 10.08
C PHE A 101 -9.18 2.87 9.55
N GLY A 102 -9.54 2.66 8.28
CA GLY A 102 -10.78 3.18 7.69
C GLY A 102 -10.67 4.59 7.10
N PHE A 103 -9.47 5.03 6.73
CA PHE A 103 -9.18 6.33 6.11
C PHE A 103 -8.71 6.16 4.65
N SER A 104 -9.45 5.42 3.83
CA SER A 104 -9.05 5.04 2.45
C SER A 104 -8.62 6.22 1.57
N SER A 105 -9.31 7.36 1.67
CA SER A 105 -8.92 8.57 0.92
C SER A 105 -7.57 9.14 1.36
N ALA A 106 -7.26 9.09 2.67
CA ALA A 106 -5.95 9.50 3.18
C ALA A 106 -4.85 8.52 2.72
N ALA A 107 -5.14 7.22 2.66
CA ALA A 107 -4.21 6.22 2.13
C ALA A 107 -3.84 6.54 0.67
N GLY A 108 -4.82 6.83 -0.18
CA GLY A 108 -4.59 7.18 -1.58
C GLY A 108 -3.79 8.49 -1.76
N ILE A 109 -4.04 9.51 -0.92
CA ILE A 109 -3.27 10.75 -0.96
C ILE A 109 -1.84 10.53 -0.48
N ALA A 110 -1.64 9.74 0.56
CA ALA A 110 -0.31 9.40 1.07
C ALA A 110 0.50 8.57 0.07
N GLU A 111 -0.15 7.65 -0.64
CA GLU A 111 0.45 6.94 -1.78
C GLU A 111 0.89 7.91 -2.87
N SER A 112 0.01 8.84 -3.28
CA SER A 112 0.33 9.89 -4.26
C SER A 112 1.56 10.71 -3.84
N LEU A 113 1.62 11.10 -2.56
CA LEU A 113 2.76 11.81 -1.99
C LEU A 113 4.05 11.00 -2.04
N CYS A 114 4.00 9.70 -1.70
CA CYS A 114 5.15 8.80 -1.79
C CYS A 114 5.71 8.75 -3.22
N ARG A 115 4.84 8.67 -4.23
CA ARG A 115 5.25 8.65 -5.64
C ARG A 115 5.97 9.92 -6.05
N VAL A 116 5.51 11.09 -5.59
CA VAL A 116 6.21 12.36 -5.84
C VAL A 116 7.61 12.32 -5.24
N ILE A 117 7.75 11.87 -3.98
CA ILE A 117 9.03 11.81 -3.27
C ILE A 117 10.01 10.81 -3.91
N GLU A 118 9.48 9.72 -4.48
CA GLU A 118 10.26 8.65 -5.08
C GLU A 118 10.65 8.93 -6.54
N HIS A 119 9.75 9.52 -7.33
CA HIS A 119 9.88 9.60 -8.78
C HIS A 119 10.15 11.01 -9.32
N ALA A 120 10.08 12.06 -8.50
CA ALA A 120 10.55 13.35 -8.95
C ALA A 120 12.08 13.31 -9.15
N PRO A 121 12.59 13.76 -10.30
CA PRO A 121 14.02 13.71 -10.61
C PRO A 121 14.85 14.64 -9.71
N ASP A 122 14.21 15.69 -9.20
CA ASP A 122 14.79 16.72 -8.35
C ASP A 122 13.68 17.28 -7.45
N LEU A 123 13.71 16.93 -6.16
CA LEU A 123 12.67 17.30 -5.20
C LEU A 123 12.63 18.81 -4.91
N GLU A 124 13.75 19.52 -5.05
CA GLU A 124 13.79 20.96 -4.83
C GLU A 124 13.07 21.75 -5.92
N LYS A 125 12.82 21.13 -7.07
CA LYS A 125 12.05 21.71 -8.19
C LYS A 125 10.57 21.34 -8.16
N VAL A 126 10.15 20.48 -7.23
CA VAL A 126 8.74 20.18 -7.04
C VAL A 126 8.06 21.38 -6.39
N PRO A 127 6.93 21.89 -6.92
CA PRO A 127 6.19 22.97 -6.30
C PRO A 127 5.85 22.65 -4.84
N ALA A 128 6.17 23.56 -3.92
CA ALA A 128 5.93 23.37 -2.48
C ALA A 128 4.44 23.19 -2.17
N GLU A 129 3.58 23.78 -3.00
CA GLU A 129 2.12 23.62 -2.97
C GLU A 129 1.69 22.18 -3.18
N LEU A 130 2.41 21.41 -4.01
CA LEU A 130 2.07 20.01 -4.25
C LEU A 130 2.19 19.21 -2.95
N PHE A 131 3.30 19.35 -2.23
CA PHE A 131 3.47 18.71 -0.91
C PHE A 131 2.47 19.23 0.11
N THR A 132 2.34 20.55 0.20
CA THR A 132 1.47 21.22 1.18
C THR A 132 0.01 20.81 1.01
N HIS A 133 -0.48 20.72 -0.23
CA HIS A 133 -1.86 20.30 -0.50
C HIS A 133 -2.10 18.82 -0.17
N HIS A 134 -1.14 17.93 -0.45
CA HIS A 134 -1.25 16.52 -0.06
C HIS A 134 -1.29 16.37 1.47
N ILE A 135 -0.38 17.02 2.18
CA ILE A 135 -0.27 16.94 3.64
C ILE A 135 -1.50 17.55 4.31
N ASN A 136 -1.96 18.72 3.86
CA ASN A 136 -3.16 19.36 4.40
C ASN A 136 -4.42 18.54 4.15
N ALA A 137 -4.51 17.86 3.00
CA ALA A 137 -5.65 16.99 2.72
C ALA A 137 -5.66 15.75 3.64
N ILE A 138 -4.50 15.13 3.89
CA ILE A 138 -4.37 14.03 4.86
C ILE A 138 -4.79 14.50 6.26
N LEU A 139 -4.26 15.64 6.72
CA LEU A 139 -4.63 16.28 7.99
C LEU A 139 -6.14 16.47 8.10
N ALA A 140 -6.75 17.11 7.10
CA ALA A 140 -8.19 17.39 7.10
C ALA A 140 -9.03 16.12 7.15
N ILE A 141 -8.66 15.10 6.36
CA ILE A 141 -9.39 13.82 6.36
C ILE A 141 -9.31 13.18 7.75
N VAL A 142 -8.13 13.03 8.33
CA VAL A 142 -7.97 12.37 9.64
C VAL A 142 -8.73 13.10 10.75
N HIS A 143 -8.80 14.44 10.70
CA HIS A 143 -9.57 15.22 11.67
C HIS A 143 -11.09 15.21 11.43
N GLU A 144 -11.56 15.01 10.19
CA GLU A 144 -12.97 15.23 9.81
C GLU A 144 -13.74 13.98 9.32
N ASN A 145 -13.13 12.79 9.28
CA ASN A 145 -13.64 11.55 8.64
C ASN A 145 -14.88 10.87 9.27
N THR A 146 -15.98 11.57 9.53
CA THR A 146 -17.14 10.98 10.24
C THR A 146 -18.49 11.07 9.53
N LYS A 147 -18.59 11.70 8.35
CA LYS A 147 -19.87 11.83 7.61
C LYS A 147 -19.77 11.31 6.18
N LEU A 148 -20.80 10.62 5.69
CA LEU A 148 -20.92 10.09 4.32
C LEU A 148 -20.63 11.13 3.23
N ASP A 149 -21.18 12.34 3.35
CA ASP A 149 -20.92 13.43 2.38
C ASP A 149 -19.45 13.85 2.36
N ARG A 150 -18.73 13.68 3.47
CA ARG A 150 -17.29 13.96 3.53
C ARG A 150 -16.46 12.89 2.84
N ILE A 151 -16.95 11.64 2.79
CA ILE A 151 -16.28 10.52 2.12
C ILE A 151 -16.26 10.74 0.60
N SER A 152 -17.35 11.22 0.00
CA SER A 152 -17.38 11.51 -1.45
C SER A 152 -16.48 12.70 -1.81
N VAL A 153 -16.46 13.74 -0.97
CA VAL A 153 -15.57 14.90 -1.14
C VAL A 153 -14.10 14.51 -0.97
N SER A 154 -13.75 13.70 0.02
CA SER A 154 -12.37 13.24 0.23
C SER A 154 -11.89 12.32 -0.90
N ALA A 155 -12.75 11.47 -1.44
CA ALA A 155 -12.45 10.63 -2.60
C ALA A 155 -12.19 11.48 -3.86
N GLU A 156 -13.03 12.49 -4.10
CA GLU A 156 -12.83 13.45 -5.20
C GLU A 156 -11.52 14.22 -5.06
N LEU A 157 -11.23 14.72 -3.84
CA LEU A 157 -9.99 15.42 -3.53
C LEU A 157 -8.77 14.53 -3.76
N SER A 158 -8.81 13.29 -3.27
CA SER A 158 -7.76 12.28 -3.47
C SER A 158 -7.47 12.06 -4.95
N ARG A 159 -8.51 11.84 -5.76
CA ARG A 159 -8.37 11.65 -7.21
C ARG A 159 -7.75 12.86 -7.90
N ARG A 160 -8.15 14.09 -7.52
CA ARG A 160 -7.61 15.32 -8.13
C ARG A 160 -6.15 15.55 -7.77
N LEU A 161 -5.79 15.37 -6.50
CA LEU A 161 -4.40 15.48 -6.04
C LEU A 161 -3.50 14.47 -6.75
N ARG A 162 -3.97 13.22 -6.88
CA ARG A 162 -3.27 12.18 -7.65
C ARG A 162 -3.07 12.59 -9.10
N LYS A 163 -4.12 13.09 -9.77
CA LYS A 163 -4.01 13.56 -11.15
C LYS A 163 -2.94 14.65 -11.31
N VAL A 164 -2.95 15.66 -10.43
CA VAL A 164 -1.95 16.75 -10.48
C VAL A 164 -0.54 16.21 -10.25
N ALA A 165 -0.36 15.28 -9.32
CA ALA A 165 0.93 14.63 -9.07
C ALA A 165 1.41 13.83 -10.29
N ASP A 166 0.52 13.08 -10.92
CA ASP A 166 0.83 12.26 -12.10
C ASP A 166 1.15 13.13 -13.33
N ASP A 167 0.38 14.20 -13.56
CA ASP A 167 0.64 15.17 -14.62
C ASP A 167 2.01 15.85 -14.42
N TYR A 168 2.34 16.22 -13.18
CA TYR A 168 3.65 16.77 -12.84
C TYR A 168 4.77 15.75 -13.11
N LEU A 169 4.63 14.52 -12.60
CA LEU A 169 5.64 13.46 -12.74
C LEU A 169 5.88 13.08 -14.20
N ALA A 170 4.83 13.02 -15.01
CA ALA A 170 4.92 12.78 -16.45
C ALA A 170 5.69 13.91 -17.16
N HIS A 171 5.42 15.16 -16.77
CA HIS A 171 6.11 16.32 -17.35
C HIS A 171 7.61 16.32 -17.03
N VAL A 172 7.98 16.13 -15.76
CA VAL A 172 9.39 16.23 -15.33
C VAL A 172 10.23 15.01 -15.70
N ASN A 173 9.60 13.86 -15.97
CA ASN A 173 10.27 12.64 -16.44
C ASN A 173 10.12 12.41 -17.95
N ARG A 174 9.63 13.38 -18.73
CA ARG A 174 9.42 13.24 -20.19
C ARG A 174 10.66 12.74 -20.97
N ASP A 175 11.85 13.05 -20.45
CA ASP A 175 13.14 12.72 -21.04
C ASP A 175 13.77 11.43 -20.45
N ARG A 176 13.03 10.69 -19.61
CA ARG A 176 13.42 9.44 -18.91
C ARG A 176 12.40 8.31 -19.14
N PRO A 177 12.36 7.73 -20.35
CA PRO A 177 11.28 6.82 -20.76
C PRO A 177 11.15 5.56 -19.88
N GLU A 178 12.26 5.01 -19.39
CA GLU A 178 12.28 3.87 -18.47
C GLU A 178 11.62 4.17 -17.12
N HIS A 179 11.70 5.43 -16.65
CA HIS A 179 11.01 5.85 -15.43
C HIS A 179 9.53 6.15 -15.67
N LEU A 180 9.17 6.64 -16.85
CA LEU A 180 7.76 6.83 -17.22
C LEU A 180 7.00 5.51 -17.27
N GLU A 181 7.61 4.42 -17.72
CA GLU A 181 6.97 3.10 -17.70
C GLU A 181 6.60 2.67 -16.26
N VAL A 182 7.47 2.95 -15.28
CA VAL A 182 7.20 2.65 -13.86
C VAL A 182 6.14 3.59 -13.28
N ILE A 183 6.17 4.88 -13.62
CA ILE A 183 5.19 5.88 -13.15
C ILE A 183 3.83 5.69 -13.83
N LEU A 184 3.77 5.22 -15.06
CA LEU A 184 2.51 5.04 -15.79
C LEU A 184 1.98 3.60 -15.70
N ALA A 185 2.75 2.69 -15.09
CA ALA A 185 2.30 1.33 -14.86
C ALA A 185 0.98 1.35 -14.08
N PRO A 186 -0.06 0.63 -14.56
CA PRO A 186 -1.28 0.48 -13.81
C PRO A 186 -1.00 -0.20 -12.47
N SER A 187 -1.77 0.15 -11.45
CA SER A 187 -1.68 -0.53 -10.16
C SER A 187 -1.87 -2.03 -10.36
N ILE A 188 -0.95 -2.82 -9.81
CA ILE A 188 -1.03 -4.28 -9.80
C ILE A 188 -1.98 -4.77 -8.70
N ALA A 189 -2.38 -3.86 -7.78
CA ALA A 189 -3.42 -4.16 -6.82
C ALA A 189 -4.76 -4.29 -7.55
N PRO A 190 -5.59 -5.29 -7.20
CA PRO A 190 -6.92 -5.42 -7.78
C PRO A 190 -7.71 -4.12 -7.57
N ALA A 191 -8.37 -3.65 -8.63
CA ALA A 191 -9.35 -2.58 -8.50
C ALA A 191 -10.52 -3.09 -7.62
N GLU A 192 -10.93 -2.28 -6.64
CA GLU A 192 -12.15 -2.51 -5.85
C GLU A 192 -13.41 -2.51 -6.74
#